data_AF-A0AAD4JNE3-F1
#
_entry.id   AF-A0AAD4JNE3-F1
#
_cell.length_a   1.000
_cell.length_b   1.000
_cell.length_c   1.000
_cell.angle_alpha   90.00
_cell.angle_beta   90.00
_cell.angle_gamma   90.00
#
_symmetry.space_group_name_H-M   'P 1'
#
loop_
_entity.id
_entity.type
_entity.pdbx_description
1 polymer ?
#
loop_
_entity_poly.entity_id
_entity_poly.type
_entity_poly.pdbx_seq_one_letter_code
_entity_poly.pdbx_strand_id
1 'polypeptide(L)'
;MAGPRRPQFVLFGSSIVQMSYNVGGWGAIFADLYARKADVILRGYSGWNTRLALQVLDKVFPKDEGTVQPALVILYFGGNDSLSPYPSGLGAHVEVPTVPVPAGSG
;
A
#
# COMPACT_ATOMS: atom_id res chain seq x y z
N MET A 1 1.78 16.73 -27.67
CA MET A 1 2.44 15.45 -28.02
C MET A 1 2.79 14.75 -26.73
N ALA A 2 2.12 13.65 -26.38
CA ALA A 2 2.52 12.81 -25.25
C ALA A 2 3.67 11.90 -25.70
N GLY A 3 4.72 11.78 -24.89
CA GLY A 3 5.85 10.88 -25.17
C GLY A 3 5.44 9.40 -25.13
N PRO A 4 6.36 8.48 -25.46
CA PRO A 4 6.10 7.04 -25.37
C PRO A 4 5.70 6.66 -23.94
N ARG A 5 4.80 5.66 -23.82
CA ARG A 5 4.39 5.11 -22.52
C ARG A 5 5.60 4.57 -21.76
N ARG A 6 5.66 4.85 -20.45
CA ARG A 6 6.71 4.37 -19.55
C ARG A 6 6.15 3.25 -18.66
N PRO A 7 7.03 2.36 -18.13
CA PRO A 7 6.62 1.42 -17.09
C PRO A 7 6.06 2.16 -15.88
N GLN A 8 5.03 1.58 -15.25
CA GLN A 8 4.40 2.15 -14.07
C GLN A 8 4.96 1.52 -12.79
N PHE A 9 5.32 2.36 -11.83
CA PHE A 9 5.66 1.95 -10.46
C PHE A 9 4.58 2.45 -9.51
N VAL A 10 4.01 1.58 -8.69
CA VAL A 10 2.94 1.96 -7.75
C VAL A 10 3.45 1.89 -6.32
N LEU A 11 3.31 2.98 -5.57
CA LEU A 11 3.52 3.00 -4.12
C LEU A 11 2.15 2.83 -3.45
N PHE A 12 1.86 1.65 -2.89
CA PHE A 12 0.56 1.33 -2.30
C PHE A 12 0.71 1.08 -0.79
N GLY A 13 0.06 1.90 0.04
CA GLY A 13 0.24 1.81 1.48
C GLY A 13 -0.64 2.76 2.27
N SER A 14 -0.35 2.87 3.57
CA SER A 14 -1.10 3.76 4.47
C SER A 14 -0.44 5.15 4.59
N SER A 15 -0.37 5.69 5.80
CA SER A 15 0.09 7.05 6.10
C SER A 15 1.56 7.28 5.72
N ILE A 16 2.45 6.29 5.92
CA ILE A 16 3.87 6.39 5.56
C ILE A 16 4.06 6.53 4.05
N VAL A 17 3.26 5.81 3.24
CA VAL A 17 3.29 5.97 1.79
C VAL A 17 2.65 7.30 1.40
N GLN A 18 1.51 7.69 1.98
CA GLN A 18 0.86 8.97 1.66
C GLN A 18 1.81 10.15 1.90
N MET A 19 2.49 10.18 3.04
CA MET A 19 3.43 11.23 3.42
C MET A 19 4.79 11.12 2.73
N SER A 20 5.07 10.01 2.04
CA SER A 20 6.33 9.83 1.31
C SER A 20 6.57 10.86 0.21
N TYR A 21 5.50 11.49 -0.29
CA TYR A 21 5.54 12.54 -1.31
C TYR A 21 5.65 13.96 -0.74
N ASN A 22 5.69 14.12 0.59
CA ASN A 22 6.01 15.42 1.19
C ASN A 22 7.40 15.88 0.72
N VAL A 23 7.67 17.18 0.82
CA VAL A 23 8.97 17.76 0.44
C VAL A 23 10.10 17.04 1.20
N GLY A 24 11.06 16.49 0.46
CA GLY A 24 12.17 15.70 1.01
C GLY A 24 11.81 14.26 1.42
N GLY A 25 10.57 13.83 1.21
CA GLY A 25 10.12 12.47 1.48
C GLY A 25 10.66 11.45 0.48
N TRP A 26 10.78 10.19 0.92
CA TRP A 26 11.39 9.13 0.11
C TRP A 26 10.66 8.84 -1.19
N GLY A 27 9.32 9.00 -1.22
CA GLY A 27 8.50 8.79 -2.42
C GLY A 27 8.70 9.90 -3.44
N ALA A 28 8.86 11.15 -2.99
CA ALA A 28 9.22 12.27 -3.86
C ALA A 28 10.63 12.09 -4.45
N ILE A 29 11.60 11.70 -3.62
CA ILE A 29 12.98 11.40 -4.07
C ILE A 29 12.96 10.22 -5.06
N PHE A 30 12.20 9.17 -4.77
CA PHE A 30 12.05 8.02 -5.65
C PHE A 30 11.44 8.42 -7.01
N ALA A 31 10.40 9.26 -7.02
CA ALA A 31 9.82 9.79 -8.24
C ALA A 31 10.81 10.64 -9.06
N ASP A 32 11.61 11.48 -8.40
CA ASP A 32 12.65 12.29 -9.05
C ASP A 32 13.72 11.42 -9.73
N LEU A 33 14.24 10.41 -9.03
CA LEU A 33 15.24 9.47 -9.56
C LEU A 33 14.76 8.72 -10.81
N TYR A 34 13.46 8.52 -10.95
CA TYR A 34 12.83 7.79 -12.05
C TYR A 34 12.02 8.67 -13.01
N ALA A 35 12.06 10.00 -12.90
CA ALA A 35 11.18 10.93 -13.63
C ALA A 35 11.23 10.82 -15.17
N ARG A 36 12.30 10.24 -15.73
CA ARG A 36 12.46 9.97 -17.17
C ARG A 36 12.45 8.49 -17.56
N LYS A 37 12.24 7.60 -16.59
CA LYS A 37 12.37 6.14 -16.71
C LYS A 37 11.06 5.41 -16.45
N ALA A 38 10.27 5.87 -15.49
CA ALA A 38 9.01 5.25 -15.07
C ALA A 38 8.02 6.31 -14.57
N ASP A 39 6.73 6.01 -14.66
CA ASP A 39 5.69 6.81 -14.04
C ASP A 39 5.44 6.28 -12.62
N VAL A 40 5.71 7.11 -11.61
CA VAL A 40 5.50 6.73 -10.20
C VAL A 40 4.12 7.20 -9.74
N ILE A 41 3.27 6.25 -9.38
CA ILE A 41 1.88 6.45 -8.99
C ILE A 41 1.76 6.28 -7.47
N LEU A 42 1.32 7.34 -6.80
CA LEU A 42 1.06 7.32 -5.37
C LEU A 42 -0.37 6.80 -5.07
N ARG A 43 -0.45 5.78 -4.21
CA ARG A 43 -1.67 5.18 -3.66
C ARG A 43 -1.51 5.01 -2.14
N GLY A 44 -1.18 6.11 -1.46
CA GLY A 44 -1.09 6.17 -0.01
C GLY A 44 -2.39 6.64 0.63
N TYR A 45 -2.88 5.92 1.64
CA TYR A 45 -4.15 6.19 2.30
C TYR A 45 -3.98 6.19 3.84
N SER A 46 -3.82 7.37 4.42
CA SER A 46 -3.63 7.52 5.86
C SER A 46 -4.82 6.93 6.64
N GLY A 47 -4.52 6.25 7.75
CA GLY A 47 -5.51 5.54 8.57
C GLY A 47 -5.99 4.19 8.02
N TRP A 48 -5.60 3.79 6.81
CA TRP A 48 -6.04 2.51 6.25
C TRP A 48 -5.24 1.33 6.79
N ASN A 49 -5.95 0.24 7.10
CA ASN A 49 -5.38 -1.08 7.37
C ASN A 49 -5.46 -1.98 6.12
N THR A 50 -4.99 -3.22 6.21
CA THR A 50 -5.02 -4.16 5.07
C THR A 50 -6.44 -4.51 4.63
N ARG A 51 -7.43 -4.57 5.54
CA ARG A 51 -8.83 -4.86 5.19
C ARG A 51 -9.40 -3.79 4.25
N LEU A 52 -9.15 -2.52 4.54
CA LEU A 52 -9.57 -1.40 3.68
C LEU A 52 -8.82 -1.41 2.34
N ALA A 53 -7.52 -1.73 2.36
CA ALA A 53 -6.73 -1.85 1.14
C ALA A 53 -7.28 -2.94 0.19
N LEU A 54 -7.69 -4.09 0.74
CA LEU A 54 -8.25 -5.20 -0.03
C LEU A 54 -9.57 -4.84 -0.72
N GLN A 55 -10.40 -3.99 -0.11
CA GLN A 55 -11.69 -3.57 -0.70
C GLN A 55 -11.55 -2.78 -2.00
N VAL A 56 -10.38 -2.19 -2.26
CA VAL A 56 -10.12 -1.40 -3.47
C VAL A 56 -9.04 -2.02 -4.35
N LEU A 57 -8.57 -3.23 -4.05
CA LEU A 57 -7.43 -3.82 -4.74
C LEU A 57 -7.64 -3.87 -6.25
N ASP A 58 -8.80 -4.32 -6.70
CA ASP A 58 -9.13 -4.40 -8.14
C ASP A 58 -9.37 -3.02 -8.77
N LYS A 59 -9.69 -1.99 -7.97
CA LYS A 59 -9.78 -0.60 -8.45
C LYS A 59 -8.40 0.03 -8.63
N VAL A 60 -7.44 -0.34 -7.78
CA VAL A 60 -6.06 0.14 -7.84
C VAL A 60 -5.26 -0.62 -8.89
N PHE A 61 -5.52 -1.92 -9.04
CA PHE A 61 -4.87 -2.83 -9.98
C PHE A 61 -5.90 -3.58 -10.84
N PRO A 62 -6.58 -2.89 -11.77
CA PRO A 62 -7.55 -3.53 -12.65
C PRO A 62 -6.88 -4.59 -13.52
N LYS A 63 -7.60 -5.68 -13.78
CA LYS A 63 -7.14 -6.83 -14.57
C LYS A 63 -7.73 -6.87 -15.98
N ASP A 64 -8.41 -5.79 -16.37
CA ASP A 64 -9.08 -5.69 -17.67
C ASP A 64 -8.06 -5.67 -18.81
N GLU A 65 -8.44 -6.25 -19.95
CA GLU A 65 -7.62 -6.28 -21.16
C GLU A 65 -7.22 -4.85 -21.59
N GLY A 66 -5.93 -4.67 -21.92
CA GLY A 66 -5.38 -3.37 -22.31
C GLY A 66 -4.97 -2.46 -21.15
N THR A 67 -5.22 -2.84 -19.89
CA THR A 67 -4.68 -2.14 -18.72
C THR A 67 -3.17 -2.36 -18.63
N VAL A 68 -2.41 -1.26 -18.49
CA VAL A 68 -0.97 -1.34 -18.21
C VAL A 68 -0.78 -1.85 -16.79
N GLN A 69 -0.20 -3.04 -16.65
CA GLN A 69 0.15 -3.58 -15.33
C GLN A 69 1.40 -2.88 -14.79
N PRO A 70 1.48 -2.64 -13.48
CA PRO A 70 2.68 -2.09 -12.87
C PRO A 70 3.87 -3.01 -13.08
N ALA A 71 5.02 -2.43 -13.44
CA ALA A 71 6.29 -3.15 -13.47
C ALA A 71 6.87 -3.33 -12.06
N LEU A 72 6.44 -2.50 -11.10
CA LEU A 72 6.81 -2.57 -9.69
C LEU A 72 5.65 -2.12 -8.82
N VAL A 73 5.41 -2.83 -7.72
CA VAL A 73 4.55 -2.39 -6.63
C VAL A 73 5.35 -2.42 -5.35
N ILE A 74 5.43 -1.28 -4.65
CA ILE A 74 5.94 -1.21 -3.28
C ILE A 74 4.71 -1.21 -2.36
N LEU A 75 4.51 -2.32 -1.64
CA LEU A 75 3.38 -2.52 -0.73
C LEU A 75 3.81 -2.22 0.72
N TYR A 76 3.14 -1.28 1.38
CA TYR A 76 3.48 -0.86 2.74
C TYR A 76 2.21 -0.67 3.60
N PHE A 77 1.69 -1.78 4.11
CA PHE A 77 0.60 -1.87 5.07
C PHE A 77 1.02 -2.71 6.28
N GLY A 78 0.18 -2.80 7.31
CA GLY A 78 0.45 -3.59 8.52
C GLY A 78 0.65 -2.75 9.78
N GLY A 79 1.12 -1.50 9.67
CA GLY A 79 1.32 -0.63 10.83
C GLY A 79 0.02 -0.24 11.55
N ASN A 80 -1.08 -0.06 10.81
CA ASN A 80 -2.39 0.23 11.40
C ASN A 80 -3.08 -1.05 11.90
N ASP A 81 -2.85 -2.16 11.21
CA ASP A 81 -3.33 -3.49 11.55
C ASP A 81 -2.82 -3.95 12.92
N SER A 82 -1.57 -3.61 13.26
CA SER A 82 -0.93 -3.97 14.52
C SER A 82 -1.23 -3.03 15.70
N LEU A 83 -2.04 -1.98 15.49
CA LEU A 83 -2.50 -1.15 16.60
C LEU A 83 -3.31 -1.99 17.58
N SER A 84 -3.27 -1.63 18.86
CA SER A 84 -4.10 -2.30 19.87
C SER A 84 -5.58 -2.19 19.51
N PRO A 85 -6.37 -3.26 19.70
CA PRO A 85 -7.81 -3.20 19.48
C PRO A 85 -8.41 -2.14 20.40
N TYR A 86 -9.20 -1.24 19.82
CA TYR A 86 -9.90 -0.23 20.58
C TYR A 86 -11.17 -0.85 21.20
N PRO A 87 -11.54 -0.55 22.45
CA PRO A 87 -12.69 -1.17 23.11
C PRO A 87 -14.02 -1.05 22.33
N SER A 88 -14.18 0.02 21.54
CA SER A 88 -15.37 0.20 20.69
C SER A 88 -15.45 -0.72 19.46
N GLY A 89 -14.36 -1.43 19.13
CA GLY A 89 -14.24 -2.17 17.86
C GLY A 89 -13.98 -1.30 16.62
N LEU A 90 -14.02 0.03 16.74
CA LEU A 90 -13.83 0.97 15.62
C LEU A 90 -12.36 1.30 15.31
N GLY A 91 -11.41 0.61 15.94
CA GLY A 91 -9.98 0.80 15.69
C GLY A 91 -9.52 0.20 14.37
N ALA A 92 -8.32 0.56 13.92
CA ALA A 92 -7.75 0.03 12.68
C ALA A 92 -7.15 -1.39 12.82
N HIS A 93 -7.20 -1.97 14.03
CA HIS A 93 -6.66 -3.30 14.32
C HIS A 93 -7.21 -4.37 13.37
N VAL A 94 -6.33 -5.28 12.96
CA VAL A 94 -6.71 -6.48 12.21
C VAL A 94 -6.19 -7.69 12.99
N GLU A 95 -7.13 -8.52 13.43
CA GLU A 95 -6.79 -9.77 14.11
C GLU A 95 -5.97 -10.70 13.20
N VAL A 96 -4.88 -11.22 13.74
CA VAL A 96 -4.08 -12.26 13.10
C VAL A 96 -4.64 -13.61 13.54
N PRO A 97 -4.90 -14.55 12.61
CA PRO A 97 -5.31 -15.90 12.99
C PRO A 97 -4.26 -16.54 13.91
N THR A 98 -4.64 -16.86 15.14
CA THR A 98 -3.76 -17.61 16.04
C THR A 98 -3.82 -19.08 15.69
N VAL A 99 -2.67 -19.71 15.46
CA VAL A 99 -2.59 -21.18 15.50
C VAL A 99 -2.85 -21.61 16.94
N PRO A 100 -3.78 -22.54 17.21
CA PRO A 100 -3.99 -23.04 18.56
C PRO A 100 -2.68 -23.63 19.10
N VAL A 101 -2.18 -23.10 20.21
CA VAL A 101 -1.12 -23.76 20.95
C VAL A 101 -1.74 -25.02 21.57
N PRO A 102 -1.20 -26.23 21.33
CA PRO A 102 -1.73 -27.43 21.96
C PRO A 102 -1.71 -27.28 23.49
N ALA A 103 -2.86 -27.47 24.12
CA ALA A 103 -2.95 -27.49 25.57
C ALA A 103 -2.14 -28.68 26.10
N GLY A 104 -1.00 -28.43 26.77
CA GLY A 104 -0.32 -29.48 27.54
C GLY A 104 1.19 -29.53 27.53
N SER A 105 1.93 -28.54 27.01
CA SER A 105 3.38 -28.47 27.25
C SER A 105 3.68 -27.64 28.51
N GLY A 106 3.42 -28.24 29.68
CA GLY A 106 3.81 -27.74 30.99
C GLY A 106 4.42 -28.88 31.80
#